data_AF-A0A7J0EQV1-F1
#
_entry.id   AF-A0A7J0EQV1-F1
#
_cell.length_a   1.000
_cell.length_b   1.000
_cell.length_c   1.000
_cell.angle_alpha   90.00
_cell.angle_beta   90.00
_cell.angle_gamma   90.00
#
_symmetry.space_group_name_H-M   'P 1'
#
loop_
_entity.id
_entity.type
_entity.pdbx_description
1 polymer ?
#
loop_
_entity_poly.entity_id
_entity_poly.type
_entity_poly.pdbx_seq_one_letter_code
_entity_poly.pdbx_strand_id
1 'polypeptide(L)'
;MIAMRYGSIPIARKTGVLTALIVFDIDDNTIPTQFRNGFTFWTPDEQGLNGALDRAFSHYMNNSQSWQQLVQKVMRIDLSWDSSALQYEELYEKSVARARAAATHA
;
A
#
# COMPACT_ATOMS: atom_id res chain seq x y z
N MET A 1 1.86 2.19 -7.46
CA MET A 1 1.48 0.79 -7.76
C MET A 1 2.36 0.10 -8.81
N ILE A 2 3.44 0.74 -9.29
CA ILE A 2 4.32 0.16 -10.33
C ILE A 2 5.53 -0.50 -9.65
N ALA A 3 6.23 0.21 -8.77
CA ALA A 3 7.45 -0.28 -8.11
C ALA A 3 7.34 -1.71 -7.57
N MET A 4 6.34 -1.99 -6.73
CA MET A 4 6.13 -3.31 -6.10
C MET A 4 5.90 -4.44 -7.11
N ARG A 5 5.16 -4.16 -8.19
CA ARG A 5 4.87 -5.14 -9.25
C ARG A 5 6.15 -5.59 -9.97
N TYR A 6 7.15 -4.71 -10.03
CA TYR A 6 8.46 -4.98 -10.61
C TYR A 6 9.53 -5.32 -9.57
N GLY A 7 9.15 -5.59 -8.31
CA GLY A 7 10.08 -5.99 -7.25
C GLY A 7 10.92 -4.85 -6.67
N SER A 8 10.60 -3.60 -6.99
CA SER A 8 11.21 -2.44 -6.34
C SER A 8 10.52 -2.15 -5.01
N ILE A 9 11.31 -2.16 -3.93
CA ILE A 9 10.81 -1.89 -2.57
C ILE A 9 10.54 -0.39 -2.42
N PRO A 10 9.31 0.01 -2.07
CA PRO A 10 8.93 1.41 -1.99
C PRO A 10 9.46 2.06 -0.71
N ILE A 11 9.95 3.29 -0.84
CA ILE A 11 10.17 4.22 0.27
C ILE A 11 9.19 5.37 0.05
N ALA A 12 8.25 5.56 0.97
CA ALA A 12 7.15 6.48 0.75
C ALA A 12 6.81 7.32 1.98
N ARG A 13 6.44 8.58 1.75
CA ARG A 13 5.94 9.43 2.83
C ARG A 13 4.55 8.95 3.25
N LYS A 14 4.32 8.75 4.55
CA LYS A 14 3.01 8.41 5.13
C LYS A 14 2.12 9.65 5.16
N THR A 15 1.74 10.10 3.97
CA THR A 15 0.82 11.20 3.76
C THR A 15 -0.36 10.79 2.90
N GLY A 16 -1.54 11.20 3.37
CA GLY A 16 -2.80 10.88 2.73
C GLY A 16 -3.19 9.41 2.90
N VAL A 17 -4.46 9.14 2.61
CA VAL A 17 -5.06 7.81 2.73
C VAL A 17 -4.41 6.83 1.73
N LEU A 18 -4.11 7.28 0.51
CA LEU A 18 -3.60 6.40 -0.56
C LEU A 18 -2.25 5.77 -0.23
N THR A 19 -1.27 6.56 0.21
CA THR A 19 0.07 6.03 0.49
C THR A 19 0.08 5.19 1.77
N ALA A 20 -0.68 5.61 2.79
CA ALA A 20 -0.78 4.91 4.07
C ALA A 20 -1.51 3.56 3.99
N LEU A 21 -2.37 3.37 2.97
CA LEU A 21 -3.04 2.09 2.72
C LEU A 21 -2.20 1.09 1.91
N ILE A 22 -1.13 1.55 1.27
CA ILE A 22 -0.38 0.75 0.29
C ILE A 22 1.01 0.38 0.80
N VAL A 23 1.71 1.28 1.49
CA VAL A 23 3.06 1.02 2.02
C VAL A 23 3.02 0.87 3.53
N PHE A 24 3.41 -0.30 3.99
CA PHE A 24 3.48 -0.68 5.40
C PHE A 24 4.93 -0.88 5.81
N ASP A 25 5.36 -0.13 6.82
CA ASP A 25 6.73 -0.11 7.29
C ASP A 25 7.18 -1.48 7.82
N ILE A 26 8.37 -1.93 7.45
CA ILE A 26 8.93 -3.22 7.92
C ILE A 26 9.37 -3.19 9.39
N ASP A 27 9.73 -2.01 9.90
CA ASP A 27 10.23 -1.83 11.26
C ASP A 27 9.09 -1.48 12.26
N ASP A 28 7.87 -1.29 11.76
CA ASP A 28 6.71 -1.01 12.59
C ASP A 28 6.14 -2.32 13.17
N ASN A 29 6.37 -2.51 14.47
CA ASN A 29 5.93 -3.70 15.20
C ASN A 29 4.41 -3.78 15.41
N THR A 30 3.68 -2.69 15.19
CA THR A 30 2.21 -2.69 15.27
C THR A 30 1.57 -3.36 14.05
N ILE A 31 2.30 -3.45 12.94
CA ILE A 31 1.83 -4.03 11.70
C ILE A 31 2.16 -5.53 11.69
N PRO A 32 1.20 -6.43 11.41
CA PRO A 32 1.48 -7.85 11.23
C PRO A 32 2.52 -8.06 10.12
N THR A 33 3.49 -8.94 10.37
CA THR A 33 4.63 -9.19 9.47
C THR A 33 4.22 -9.50 8.04
N GLN A 34 3.03 -10.10 7.83
CA GLN A 34 2.47 -10.39 6.51
C GLN A 34 2.08 -9.16 5.68
N PHE A 35 1.77 -8.02 6.31
CA PHE A 35 1.39 -6.79 5.58
C PHE A 35 2.58 -5.86 5.30
N ARG A 36 3.66 -5.98 6.07
CA ARG A 36 4.87 -5.17 5.93
C ARG A 36 5.50 -5.32 4.54
N ASN A 37 5.72 -4.22 3.83
CA ASN A 37 6.04 -4.27 2.40
C ASN A 37 6.96 -3.14 1.89
N GLY A 38 7.41 -2.23 2.75
CA GLY A 38 8.35 -1.18 2.39
C GLY A 38 8.77 -0.31 3.57
N PHE A 39 9.24 0.90 3.29
CA PHE A 39 9.69 1.85 4.30
C PHE A 39 8.87 3.13 4.21
N THR A 40 8.54 3.71 5.36
CA THR A 40 7.77 4.95 5.44
C THR A 40 8.42 6.01 6.30
N PHE A 41 8.09 7.27 6.02
CA PHE A 41 8.49 8.41 6.82
C PHE A 41 7.34 9.44 6.93
N TRP A 42 7.31 10.22 8.01
CA TRP A 42 6.19 11.13 8.30
C TRP A 42 6.48 12.59 7.90
N THR A 43 7.61 13.09 8.37
CA THR A 43 8.03 14.48 8.20
C THR A 43 8.56 14.70 6.77
N PRO A 44 8.12 15.74 6.05
CA PRO A 44 8.65 16.08 4.73
C PRO A 44 9.98 16.83 4.84
N ASP A 45 10.89 16.34 5.67
CA ASP A 45 12.21 16.91 5.87
C ASP A 45 13.29 15.91 5.42
N GLU A 46 14.51 16.43 5.25
CA GLU A 46 15.66 15.62 4.88
C GLU A 46 15.94 14.54 5.93
N GLN A 47 15.71 14.85 7.21
CA GLN A 47 15.91 13.90 8.31
C GLN A 47 14.98 12.68 8.20
N GLY A 48 13.69 12.90 7.92
CA GLY A 48 12.70 11.85 7.77
C GLY A 48 12.99 10.96 6.56
N LEU A 49 13.37 11.57 5.43
CA LEU A 49 13.74 10.83 4.22
C LEU A 49 15.05 10.04 4.41
N ASN A 50 16.09 10.67 4.96
CA ASN A 50 17.38 10.02 5.22
C ASN A 50 17.22 8.86 6.20
N GLY A 51 16.43 9.03 7.26
CA GLY A 51 16.13 7.94 8.19
C GLY A 51 15.43 6.74 7.54
N ALA A 52 14.58 6.96 6.54
CA ALA A 52 13.97 5.85 5.79
C ALA A 52 14.95 5.20 4.79
N LEU A 53 15.79 6.01 4.14
CA LEU A 53 16.84 5.53 3.23
C LEU A 53 17.89 4.69 3.97
N ASP A 54 18.40 5.17 5.10
CA ASP A 54 19.41 4.48 5.91
C ASP A 54 18.89 3.11 6.38
N ARG A 55 17.63 3.02 6.79
CA ARG A 55 16.98 1.76 7.14
C ARG A 55 16.89 0.83 5.93
N ALA A 56 16.49 1.34 4.77
CA ALA A 56 16.40 0.56 3.54
C ALA A 56 17.77 0.01 3.09
N PHE A 57 18.81 0.84 3.07
CA PHE A 57 20.16 0.42 2.73
C PHE A 57 20.74 -0.56 3.74
N SER A 58 20.55 -0.31 5.04
CA SER A 58 20.97 -1.22 6.10
C SER A 58 20.33 -2.59 5.93
N HIS A 59 19.03 -2.65 5.63
CA HIS A 59 18.33 -3.91 5.38
C HIS A 59 18.83 -4.63 4.13
N TYR A 60 19.08 -3.88 3.05
CA TYR A 60 19.61 -4.41 1.80
C TYR A 60 21.02 -5.00 1.97
N MET A 61 21.90 -4.31 2.69
CA MET A 61 23.30 -4.72 2.87
C MET A 61 23.48 -5.81 3.92
N ASN A 62 22.72 -5.78 5.02
CA ASN A 62 22.92 -6.70 6.14
C ASN A 62 22.32 -8.09 5.87
N ASN A 63 21.27 -8.19 5.04
CA ASN A 63 20.58 -9.46 4.84
C ASN A 63 19.97 -9.59 3.44
N SER A 64 20.78 -10.03 2.48
CA SER A 64 20.37 -10.24 1.09
C SER A 64 19.23 -11.26 0.95
N GLN A 65 19.20 -12.31 1.78
CA GLN A 65 18.16 -13.34 1.72
C GLN A 65 16.81 -12.78 2.18
N SER A 66 16.79 -12.04 3.29
CA SER A 66 15.57 -11.36 3.78
C SER A 66 15.08 -10.33 2.76
N TRP A 67 15.99 -9.59 2.12
CA TRP A 67 15.63 -8.66 1.04
C TRP A 67 14.98 -9.36 -0.15
N GLN A 68 15.54 -10.48 -0.61
CA GLN A 68 14.94 -11.25 -1.71
C GLN A 68 13.55 -11.80 -1.35
N GLN A 69 13.35 -12.25 -0.11
CA GLN A 69 12.03 -12.66 0.37
C GLN A 69 11.05 -11.49 0.39
N LEU A 70 11.50 -10.31 0.83
CA LEU A 70 10.70 -9.10 0.78
C LEU A 70 10.31 -8.78 -0.66
N VAL A 71 11.25 -8.74 -1.61
CA VAL A 71 10.99 -8.50 -3.04
C VAL A 71 9.95 -9.47 -3.60
N GLN A 72 10.16 -10.78 -3.38
CA GLN A 72 9.22 -11.83 -3.80
C GLN A 72 7.81 -11.60 -3.22
N LYS A 73 7.75 -11.20 -1.95
CA LYS A 73 6.49 -10.91 -1.27
C LYS A 73 5.79 -9.71 -1.89
N VAL A 74 6.50 -8.61 -2.13
CA VAL A 74 5.88 -7.39 -2.68
C VAL A 74 5.35 -7.61 -4.10
N MET A 75 6.03 -8.42 -4.90
CA MET A 75 5.60 -8.78 -6.25
C MET A 75 4.31 -9.62 -6.28
N ARG A 76 4.02 -10.36 -5.20
CA ARG A 76 2.82 -11.20 -5.06
C ARG A 76 1.61 -10.43 -4.52
N ILE A 77 1.79 -9.19 -4.08
CA ILE A 77 0.67 -8.36 -3.63
C ILE A 77 -0.22 -8.10 -4.82
N ASP A 78 -1.49 -8.49 -4.70
CA ASP A 78 -2.47 -8.14 -5.70
C ASP A 78 -2.83 -6.65 -5.53
N LEU A 79 -2.51 -5.89 -6.56
CA LEU A 79 -2.86 -4.49 -6.68
C LEU A 79 -3.78 -4.29 -7.90
N SER A 80 -4.46 -5.34 -8.36
CA SER A 80 -5.45 -5.26 -9.42
C SER A 80 -6.59 -4.31 -9.05
N TRP A 81 -7.31 -3.86 -10.07
CA TRP A 81 -8.54 -3.11 -9.87
C TRP A 81 -9.71 -3.99 -9.45
N ASP A 82 -9.59 -5.32 -9.51
CA ASP A 82 -10.72 -6.24 -9.37
C ASP A 82 -11.46 -6.04 -8.04
N SER A 83 -10.71 -5.94 -6.94
CA SER A 83 -11.29 -5.70 -5.61
C SER A 83 -11.94 -4.32 -5.48
N SER A 84 -11.32 -3.28 -6.03
CA SER A 84 -11.87 -1.92 -5.99
C SER A 84 -13.08 -1.76 -6.92
N ALA A 85 -13.05 -2.39 -8.10
CA ALA A 85 -14.10 -2.34 -9.09
C ALA A 85 -15.41 -2.93 -8.56
N LEU A 86 -15.34 -4.07 -7.85
CA LEU A 86 -16.51 -4.68 -7.20
C LEU A 86 -17.17 -3.73 -6.18
N GLN A 87 -16.36 -3.00 -5.39
CA GLN A 87 -16.91 -2.01 -4.45
C GLN A 87 -17.60 -0.85 -5.15
N TYR A 88 -17.06 -0.39 -6.27
CA TYR A 88 -17.71 0.65 -7.08
C TYR A 88 -18.98 0.14 -7.75
N GLU A 89 -18.97 -1.10 -8.25
CA GLU A 89 -20.14 -1.75 -8.84
C GLU A 89 -21.29 -1.83 -7.83
N GLU A 90 -21.04 -2.33 -6.61
CA GLU A 90 -22.04 -2.34 -5.55
C GLU A 90 -22.60 -0.93 -5.23
N LEU A 91 -21.74 0.08 -5.25
CA LEU A 91 -22.15 1.46 -5.00
C LEU A 91 -23.07 1.97 -6.11
N TYR A 92 -22.75 1.64 -7.37
CA TYR A 92 -23.57 1.99 -8.52
C TYR A 92 -24.91 1.26 -8.50
N GLU A 93 -24.94 -0.03 -8.19
CA GLU A 93 -26.18 -0.79 -8.05
C GLU A 93 -27.08 -0.21 -6.96
N LYS A 94 -26.53 0.08 -5.77
CA LYS A 94 -27.26 0.74 -4.67
C LYS A 94 -27.83 2.10 -5.09
N SER A 95 -27.06 2.86 -5.87
CA SER A 95 -27.48 4.19 -6.35
C SER A 95 -28.63 4.09 -7.35
N VAL A 96 -28.56 3.14 -8.30
CA VAL A 96 -29.62 2.88 -9.29
C VAL A 96 -30.89 2.36 -8.61
N ALA A 97 -30.76 1.43 -7.66
CA ALA A 97 -31.90 0.89 -6.91
C ALA A 97 -32.64 2.00 -6.15
N ARG A 98 -31.90 2.91 -5.49
CA ARG A 98 -32.47 4.06 -4.79
C ARG A 98 -33.23 5.01 -5.73
N ALA A 99 -32.66 5.30 -6.90
CA ALA A 99 -33.31 6.15 -7.90
C ALA A 99 -34.62 5.53 -8.42
N ARG A 100 -34.63 4.22 -8.68
CA ARG A 100 -35.85 3.49 -9.11
C ARG A 100 -36.93 3.47 -8.03
N ALA A 101 -36.56 3.25 -6.77
CA ALA A 101 -37.50 3.29 -5.65
C ALA A 101 -38.16 4.68 -5.50
N ALA A 102 -37.38 5.76 -5.63
CA ALA A 102 -37.91 7.11 -5.58
C ALA A 102 -38.89 7.42 -6.73
N ALA A 103 -38.63 6.90 -7.93
CA ALA A 103 -39.51 7.06 -9.10
C ALA A 103 -40.80 6.23 -9.03
N THR A 104 -40.87 5.19 -8.20
CA THR A 104 -42.07 4.34 -8.03
C THR A 104 -43.00 4.87 -6.94
N HIS A 105 -42.52 5.79 -6.10
CA HIS A 105 -43.26 6.46 -5.04
C HIS A 105 -43.71 7.89 -5.41
N ALA A 106 -43.52 8.31 -6.66
CA ALA A 106 -44.01 9.56 -7.24
C ALA A 106 -45.16 9.27 -8.22
#